data_AF-A0A7S2MDN6-F1
#
_entry.id   AF-A0A7S2MDN6-F1
#
_cell.length_a   1.000
_cell.length_b   1.000
_cell.length_c   1.000
_cell.angle_alpha   90.00
_cell.angle_beta   90.00
_cell.angle_gamma   90.00
#
_symmetry.space_group_name_H-M   'P 1'
#
loop_
_entity.id
_entity.type
_entity.pdbx_description
1 polymer ?
#
loop_
_entity_poly.entity_id
_entity_poly.type
_entity_poly.pdbx_seq_one_letter_code
_entity_poly.pdbx_strand_id
1 'polypeptide(L)'
;CPVTCGLSSSGQDEAGGTSKGKMDDEEEEEETEEAEEEEEEAEDDVELANDEDGEEPENCVGWAKQGLCDSGDHAEYMRQKCSNACSQVGADASGSGEEPENCVGWAKQGLCEGDHAEYMSVNCKRACESTDVVAGGGSEADPFVCAQWATMGLCDEESAHSQYMQINCAEACKAAASIDPNAGMPAPFGFFELLIVIGFGYLFIYAVRRTMLVDSARSLEVKRTLGKEQVIGLGKENKSAVIGMRAEKATSRNESHGQKRSAKKDKKS
;
A
#
# COMPACT_ATOMS: atom_id res chain seq x y z
N CYS A 1 -28.34 5.40 -42.47
CA CYS A 1 -27.56 4.24 -42.98
C CYS A 1 -27.21 3.35 -41.79
N PRO A 2 -27.80 2.16 -41.65
CA PRO A 2 -27.45 1.25 -40.57
C PRO A 2 -26.12 0.56 -40.90
N VAL A 3 -25.19 0.57 -39.95
CA VAL A 3 -23.94 -0.21 -40.01
C VAL A 3 -24.23 -1.55 -39.35
N THR A 4 -24.09 -2.60 -40.14
CA THR A 4 -24.33 -4.01 -39.81
C THR A 4 -23.28 -4.55 -38.84
N CYS A 5 -23.72 -5.20 -37.76
CA CYS A 5 -22.87 -6.05 -36.93
C CYS A 5 -22.45 -7.29 -37.73
N GLY A 6 -21.16 -7.40 -38.06
CA GLY A 6 -20.56 -8.60 -38.61
C GLY A 6 -20.19 -9.57 -37.48
N LEU A 7 -21.06 -10.54 -37.23
CA LEU A 7 -20.66 -11.81 -36.61
C LEU A 7 -19.66 -12.50 -37.54
N SER A 8 -18.44 -12.75 -37.08
CA SER A 8 -17.54 -13.71 -37.70
C SER A 8 -17.20 -14.78 -36.67
N SER A 9 -17.95 -15.87 -36.79
CA SER A 9 -17.66 -17.17 -36.23
C SER A 9 -16.70 -17.87 -37.20
N SER A 10 -15.56 -18.33 -36.70
CA SER A 10 -14.71 -19.32 -37.36
C SER A 10 -13.96 -20.06 -36.27
N GLY A 11 -14.42 -21.25 -35.94
CA GLY A 11 -13.67 -22.20 -35.13
C GLY A 11 -12.47 -22.72 -35.89
N GLN A 12 -11.45 -23.11 -35.13
CA GLN A 12 -10.53 -24.16 -35.51
C GLN A 12 -10.13 -24.91 -34.24
N ASP A 13 -10.68 -26.12 -34.16
CA ASP A 13 -10.21 -27.21 -33.35
C ASP A 13 -8.75 -27.53 -33.70
N GLU A 14 -7.88 -27.60 -32.70
CA GLU A 14 -6.67 -28.41 -32.76
C GLU A 14 -6.54 -29.14 -31.42
N ALA A 15 -6.64 -30.46 -31.54
CA ALA A 15 -6.47 -31.44 -30.49
C ALA A 15 -5.00 -31.53 -30.06
N GLY A 16 -4.77 -31.88 -28.78
CA GLY A 16 -3.48 -32.45 -28.39
C GLY A 16 -3.13 -32.23 -26.93
N GLY A 17 -3.18 -33.30 -26.13
CA GLY A 17 -2.50 -33.30 -24.83
C GLY A 17 -3.23 -34.00 -23.70
N THR A 18 -3.71 -35.23 -23.92
CA THR A 18 -4.04 -36.14 -22.84
C THR A 18 -2.75 -36.57 -22.13
N SER A 19 -2.41 -35.94 -21.01
CA SER A 19 -1.45 -36.51 -20.05
C SER A 19 -2.22 -37.10 -18.88
N LYS A 20 -2.58 -38.36 -19.11
CA LYS A 20 -3.14 -39.30 -18.15
C LYS A 20 -2.00 -39.74 -17.22
N GLY A 21 -1.77 -38.98 -16.14
CA GLY A 21 -0.95 -39.40 -15.02
C GLY A 21 -1.73 -40.39 -14.17
N LYS A 22 -1.69 -41.65 -14.58
CA LYS A 22 -2.13 -42.81 -13.83
C LYS A 22 -0.96 -43.24 -12.96
N MET A 23 -1.01 -42.89 -11.67
CA MET A 23 -0.21 -43.53 -10.63
C MET A 23 -1.19 -44.46 -9.91
N ASP A 24 -1.16 -45.72 -10.38
CA ASP A 24 -1.56 -46.86 -9.56
C ASP A 24 -0.49 -47.08 -8.48
N ASP A 25 -0.87 -47.87 -7.47
CA ASP A 25 0.02 -48.62 -6.57
C ASP A 25 0.71 -47.74 -5.51
N GLU A 26 0.72 -48.04 -4.22
CA GLU A 26 0.65 -49.29 -3.44
C GLU A 26 0.36 -48.81 -2.00
N GLU A 27 -0.61 -49.37 -1.29
CA GLU A 27 -0.32 -50.42 -0.28
C GLU A 27 0.48 -49.88 0.91
N GLU A 28 -0.22 -49.42 1.95
CA GLU A 28 0.22 -49.54 3.35
C GLU A 28 -1.02 -49.42 4.26
N GLU A 29 -1.84 -50.47 4.23
CA GLU A 29 -2.53 -50.96 5.41
C GLU A 29 -1.50 -51.83 6.16
N GLU A 30 -1.05 -51.46 7.35
CA GLU A 30 -0.77 -52.41 8.43
C GLU A 30 -0.33 -51.72 9.73
N GLU A 31 -0.89 -52.24 10.83
CA GLU A 31 -0.31 -52.28 12.18
C GLU A 31 -0.21 -50.99 13.00
N THR A 32 -1.18 -50.82 13.91
CA THR A 32 -0.96 -51.12 15.34
C THR A 32 -2.29 -50.99 16.10
N GLU A 33 -3.09 -52.05 16.03
CA GLU A 33 -3.91 -52.48 17.17
C GLU A 33 -2.95 -53.20 18.13
N GLU A 34 -2.92 -52.81 19.41
CA GLU A 34 -2.58 -53.61 20.61
C GLU A 34 -2.15 -52.68 21.74
N ALA A 35 -3.10 -52.31 22.61
CA ALA A 35 -2.90 -52.09 24.04
C ALA A 35 -4.26 -51.82 24.71
N GLU A 36 -5.19 -52.76 24.57
CA GLU A 36 -6.25 -52.96 25.55
C GLU A 36 -5.81 -54.08 26.51
N GLU A 37 -6.25 -53.99 27.77
CA GLU A 37 -6.23 -55.01 28.83
C GLU A 37 -4.97 -55.11 29.73
N GLU A 38 -5.03 -54.38 30.85
CA GLU A 38 -4.95 -54.90 32.24
C GLU A 38 -5.48 -53.74 33.13
N GLU A 39 -6.71 -53.77 33.67
CA GLU A 39 -7.12 -54.45 34.93
C GLU A 39 -6.09 -54.19 36.06
N GLU A 40 -6.39 -53.75 37.27
CA GLU A 40 -7.59 -53.75 38.10
C GLU A 40 -7.24 -52.91 39.35
N GLU A 41 -8.26 -52.28 39.93
CA GLU A 41 -8.41 -51.98 41.37
C GLU A 41 -7.29 -51.24 42.13
N ALA A 42 -7.49 -49.93 42.28
CA ALA A 42 -7.15 -49.23 43.52
C ALA A 42 -8.26 -48.22 43.84
N GLU A 43 -9.38 -48.73 44.35
CA GLU A 43 -10.32 -47.95 45.13
C GLU A 43 -9.65 -47.59 46.46
N ASP A 44 -8.84 -46.53 46.45
CA ASP A 44 -8.47 -45.85 47.70
C ASP A 44 -9.39 -44.62 47.80
N ASP A 45 -10.32 -44.73 48.75
CA ASP A 45 -11.17 -43.66 49.28
C ASP A 45 -10.32 -42.44 49.67
N VAL A 46 -9.97 -41.60 48.70
CA VAL A 46 -9.51 -40.25 49.00
C VAL A 46 -10.75 -39.38 49.11
N GLU A 47 -11.30 -39.32 50.33
CA GLU A 47 -12.03 -38.16 50.85
C GLU A 47 -11.11 -36.92 50.76
N LEU A 48 -10.79 -36.45 49.55
CA LEU A 48 -10.31 -35.09 49.37
C LEU A 48 -11.52 -34.21 49.57
N ALA A 49 -11.62 -33.72 50.81
CA ALA A 49 -12.38 -32.58 51.23
C ALA A 49 -12.58 -31.61 50.06
N ASN A 50 -13.79 -31.66 49.49
CA ASN A 50 -14.38 -30.50 48.85
C ASN A 50 -14.56 -29.48 49.98
N ASP A 51 -13.48 -28.77 50.31
CA ASP A 51 -13.57 -27.47 50.98
C ASP A 51 -14.26 -26.54 49.97
N GLU A 52 -15.59 -26.61 50.00
CA GLU A 52 -16.57 -25.95 49.11
C GLU A 52 -16.52 -24.41 49.12
N ASP A 53 -15.57 -23.79 49.81
CA ASP A 53 -15.46 -22.33 49.95
C ASP A 53 -14.04 -21.82 49.64
N GLY A 54 -13.37 -22.42 48.66
CA GLY A 54 -12.13 -21.90 48.10
C GLY A 54 -12.37 -20.59 47.35
N GLU A 55 -12.45 -19.48 48.08
CA GLU A 55 -12.57 -18.12 47.55
C GLU A 55 -11.54 -17.90 46.44
N GLU A 56 -12.03 -17.69 45.21
CA GLU A 56 -11.21 -17.46 44.03
C GLU A 56 -10.35 -16.21 44.28
N PRO A 57 -9.00 -16.27 44.16
CA PRO A 57 -8.19 -15.09 44.46
C PRO A 57 -8.62 -13.93 43.57
N GLU A 58 -8.79 -12.74 44.16
CA GLU A 58 -9.36 -11.54 43.51
C GLU A 58 -8.65 -11.14 42.19
N ASN A 59 -7.45 -11.67 41.95
CA ASN A 59 -6.61 -11.38 40.79
C ASN A 59 -6.74 -12.37 39.61
N CYS A 60 -7.55 -13.43 39.73
CA CYS A 60 -7.68 -14.45 38.68
C CYS A 60 -8.05 -13.85 37.31
N VAL A 61 -9.00 -12.91 37.26
CA VAL A 61 -9.42 -12.25 36.01
C VAL A 61 -8.27 -11.43 35.40
N GLY A 62 -7.46 -10.77 36.23
CA GLY A 62 -6.33 -9.96 35.77
C GLY A 62 -5.19 -10.80 35.19
N TRP A 63 -4.92 -11.95 35.79
CA TRP A 63 -3.90 -12.89 35.32
C TRP A 63 -4.35 -13.66 34.08
N ALA A 64 -5.63 -14.05 34.02
CA ALA A 64 -6.18 -14.70 32.84
C ALA A 64 -6.09 -13.79 31.60
N LYS A 65 -6.41 -12.50 31.74
CA LYS A 65 -6.26 -11.50 30.65
C LYS A 65 -4.82 -11.29 30.17
N GLN A 66 -3.82 -11.66 30.98
CA GLN A 66 -2.40 -11.56 30.62
C GLN A 66 -1.89 -12.83 29.91
N GLY A 67 -2.75 -13.83 29.66
CA GLY A 67 -2.38 -15.06 28.96
C GLY A 67 -1.68 -16.10 29.85
N LEU A 68 -1.71 -15.94 31.18
CA LEU A 68 -1.09 -16.90 32.11
C LEU A 68 -1.84 -18.24 32.21
N CYS A 69 -3.02 -18.35 31.58
CA CYS A 69 -3.78 -19.61 31.51
C CYS A 69 -3.17 -20.59 30.49
N ASP A 70 -2.56 -20.07 29.42
CA ASP A 70 -2.14 -20.88 28.27
C ASP A 70 -0.63 -21.18 28.25
N SER A 71 0.19 -20.34 28.89
CA SER A 71 1.64 -20.52 28.91
C SER A 71 2.31 -20.00 30.20
N GLY A 72 3.42 -20.65 30.59
CA GLY A 72 4.28 -20.26 31.70
C GLY A 72 4.14 -21.11 32.98
N ASP A 73 5.02 -20.85 33.95
CA ASP A 73 5.13 -21.59 35.21
C ASP A 73 3.86 -21.50 36.10
N HIS A 74 2.91 -20.63 35.73
CA HIS A 74 1.66 -20.40 36.46
C HIS A 74 0.44 -21.06 35.82
N ALA A 75 0.57 -21.69 34.65
CA ALA A 75 -0.58 -22.26 33.93
C ALA A 75 -1.28 -23.37 34.71
N GLU A 76 -0.54 -24.16 35.49
CA GLU A 76 -1.10 -25.22 36.34
C GLU A 76 -1.84 -24.64 37.56
N TYR A 77 -1.24 -23.64 38.21
CA TYR A 77 -1.87 -22.91 39.33
C TYR A 77 -3.16 -22.23 38.88
N MET A 78 -3.13 -21.55 37.73
CA MET A 78 -4.29 -20.87 37.16
C MET A 78 -5.42 -21.86 36.82
N ARG A 79 -5.09 -23.03 36.28
CA ARG A 79 -6.10 -24.08 36.02
C ARG A 79 -6.74 -24.64 37.28
N GLN A 80 -5.99 -24.76 38.37
CA GLN A 80 -6.52 -25.28 39.64
C GLN A 80 -7.29 -24.23 40.45
N LYS A 81 -6.80 -22.97 40.50
CA LYS A 81 -7.33 -21.94 41.40
C LYS A 81 -8.17 -20.86 40.72
N CYS A 82 -8.07 -20.75 39.40
CA CYS A 82 -8.73 -19.72 38.59
C CYS A 82 -9.45 -20.35 37.39
N SER A 83 -10.00 -21.56 37.54
CA SER A 83 -10.60 -22.34 36.45
C SER A 83 -11.72 -21.57 35.74
N ASN A 84 -12.55 -20.84 36.50
CA ASN A 84 -13.63 -20.02 35.96
C ASN A 84 -13.08 -18.85 35.13
N ALA A 85 -12.10 -18.11 35.67
CA ALA A 85 -11.48 -17.01 34.95
C ALA A 85 -10.77 -17.46 33.67
N CYS A 86 -10.03 -18.58 33.71
CA CYS A 86 -9.39 -19.13 32.50
C CYS A 86 -10.40 -19.64 31.47
N SER A 87 -11.52 -20.22 31.92
CA SER A 87 -12.59 -20.68 31.01
C SER A 87 -13.30 -19.51 30.32
N GLN A 88 -13.48 -18.39 31.02
CA GLN A 88 -14.05 -17.17 30.42
C GLN A 88 -13.09 -16.55 29.41
N VAL A 89 -11.79 -16.50 29.72
CA VAL A 89 -10.81 -15.96 28.77
C VAL A 89 -10.64 -16.89 27.57
N GLY A 90 -10.71 -18.22 27.70
CA GLY A 90 -10.64 -19.13 26.56
C GLY A 90 -11.80 -19.01 25.56
N ALA A 91 -13.00 -18.63 26.03
CA ALA A 91 -14.17 -18.44 25.17
C ALA A 91 -14.11 -17.12 24.37
N ASP A 92 -13.48 -16.08 24.91
CA ASP A 92 -13.40 -14.75 24.27
C ASP A 92 -12.02 -14.44 23.65
N ALA A 93 -10.95 -15.12 24.07
CA ALA A 93 -9.58 -14.95 23.57
C ALA A 93 -9.32 -15.68 22.24
N SER A 94 -10.22 -16.58 21.81
CA SER A 94 -10.17 -17.13 20.45
C SER A 94 -10.79 -16.18 19.40
N GLY A 95 -11.29 -14.99 19.78
CA GLY A 95 -11.96 -14.12 18.81
C GLY A 95 -11.97 -12.61 19.07
N SER A 96 -11.46 -12.10 20.20
CA SER A 96 -11.56 -10.67 20.52
C SER A 96 -10.30 -9.99 21.07
N GLY A 97 -9.14 -10.66 21.03
CA GLY A 97 -7.89 -9.92 21.04
C GLY A 97 -7.90 -9.01 19.82
N GLU A 98 -7.98 -7.70 20.03
CA GLU A 98 -7.98 -6.73 18.94
C GLU A 98 -6.81 -7.08 18.02
N GLU A 99 -7.13 -7.55 16.81
CA GLU A 99 -6.11 -7.83 15.82
C GLU A 99 -5.30 -6.55 15.64
N PRO A 100 -3.96 -6.62 15.63
CA PRO A 100 -3.12 -5.48 15.29
C PRO A 100 -3.72 -4.75 14.08
N GLU A 101 -3.84 -3.42 14.14
CA GLU A 101 -4.46 -2.63 13.06
C GLU A 101 -3.82 -2.90 11.67
N ASN A 102 -2.62 -3.45 11.65
CA ASN A 102 -1.85 -3.81 10.46
C ASN A 102 -2.17 -5.20 9.88
N CYS A 103 -2.90 -6.07 10.58
CA CYS A 103 -3.17 -7.45 10.13
C CYS A 103 -3.84 -7.49 8.75
N VAL A 104 -4.81 -6.61 8.48
CA VAL A 104 -5.45 -6.50 7.16
C VAL A 104 -4.45 -6.10 6.07
N GLY A 105 -3.51 -5.21 6.39
CA GLY A 105 -2.48 -4.76 5.45
C GLY A 105 -1.47 -5.86 5.12
N TRP A 106 -1.06 -6.64 6.12
CA TRP A 106 -0.16 -7.78 5.94
C TRP A 106 -0.82 -8.96 5.22
N ALA A 107 -2.08 -9.25 5.55
CA ALA A 107 -2.85 -10.28 4.85
C ALA A 107 -2.98 -9.96 3.35
N LYS A 108 -3.28 -8.70 3.00
CA LYS A 108 -3.32 -8.23 1.59
C LYS A 108 -1.98 -8.30 0.86
N GLN A 109 -0.87 -8.29 1.58
CA GLN A 109 0.48 -8.46 1.01
C GLN A 109 0.85 -9.94 0.83
N GLY A 110 -0.04 -10.87 1.19
CA GLY A 110 0.20 -12.31 1.07
C GLY A 110 1.02 -12.91 2.22
N LEU A 111 1.20 -12.20 3.34
CA LEU A 111 1.99 -12.71 4.48
C LEU A 111 1.28 -13.84 5.25
N CYS A 112 0.01 -14.10 4.96
CA CYS A 112 -0.69 -15.29 5.46
C CYS A 112 -0.09 -16.59 4.89
N GLU A 113 0.72 -16.49 3.83
CA GLU A 113 1.45 -17.59 3.23
C GLU A 113 2.97 -17.32 3.33
N GLY A 114 3.79 -18.35 3.50
CA GLY A 114 5.26 -18.26 3.57
C GLY A 114 5.84 -18.11 4.98
N ASP A 115 6.99 -17.43 5.09
CA ASP A 115 7.81 -17.39 6.31
C ASP A 115 7.12 -16.73 7.53
N HIS A 116 6.04 -15.98 7.29
CA HIS A 116 5.26 -15.28 8.33
C HIS A 116 3.90 -15.93 8.62
N ALA A 117 3.58 -17.05 7.97
CA ALA A 117 2.28 -17.71 8.10
C ALA A 117 1.98 -18.12 9.55
N GLU A 118 2.97 -18.63 10.29
CA GLU A 118 2.80 -19.04 11.69
C GLU A 118 2.40 -17.84 12.57
N TYR A 119 3.13 -16.72 12.47
CA TYR A 119 2.80 -15.51 13.22
C TYR A 119 1.42 -14.96 12.85
N MET A 120 1.12 -14.90 11.55
CA MET A 120 -0.16 -14.42 11.04
C MET A 120 -1.33 -15.31 11.46
N SER A 121 -1.15 -16.63 11.51
CA SER A 121 -2.19 -17.58 11.95
C SER A 121 -2.58 -17.41 13.42
N VAL A 122 -1.62 -16.97 14.25
CA VAL A 122 -1.84 -16.75 15.69
C VAL A 122 -2.40 -15.36 15.97
N ASN A 123 -1.87 -14.32 15.31
CA ASN A 123 -2.13 -12.92 15.66
C ASN A 123 -3.13 -12.22 14.74
N CYS A 124 -3.30 -12.73 13.53
CA CYS A 124 -4.08 -12.12 12.45
C CYS A 124 -5.03 -13.14 11.82
N LYS A 125 -5.55 -14.06 12.63
CA LYS A 125 -6.35 -15.21 12.18
C LYS A 125 -7.55 -14.77 11.37
N ARG A 126 -8.29 -13.76 11.83
CA ARG A 126 -9.49 -13.27 11.15
C ARG A 126 -9.11 -12.48 9.89
N ALA A 127 -8.01 -11.74 9.89
CA ALA A 127 -7.50 -11.12 8.66
C ALA A 127 -7.15 -12.19 7.60
N CYS A 128 -6.47 -13.28 7.98
CA CYS A 128 -6.11 -14.37 7.06
C CYS A 128 -7.29 -15.27 6.65
N GLU A 129 -8.30 -15.42 7.51
CA GLU A 129 -9.54 -16.13 7.17
C GLU A 129 -10.47 -15.27 6.29
N SER A 130 -10.50 -13.95 6.53
CA SER A 130 -11.30 -13.00 5.74
C SER A 130 -10.69 -12.68 4.38
N THR A 131 -9.39 -12.92 4.22
CA THR A 131 -8.84 -13.19 2.90
C THR A 131 -9.28 -14.58 2.54
N ASP A 132 -10.55 -14.74 2.13
CA ASP A 132 -10.96 -15.89 1.34
C ASP A 132 -9.98 -15.96 0.18
N VAL A 133 -9.04 -16.87 0.35
CA VAL A 133 -7.88 -17.08 -0.47
C VAL A 133 -8.40 -17.58 -1.80
N VAL A 134 -8.72 -16.65 -2.70
CA VAL A 134 -8.39 -16.87 -4.10
C VAL A 134 -6.87 -16.93 -4.12
N ALA A 135 -6.34 -18.12 -3.85
CA ALA A 135 -4.94 -18.45 -4.03
C ALA A 135 -4.59 -18.08 -5.47
N GLY A 136 -3.91 -16.95 -5.66
CA GLY A 136 -3.56 -16.41 -6.98
C GLY A 136 -4.45 -15.29 -7.53
N GLY A 137 -5.38 -14.73 -6.76
CA GLY A 137 -6.18 -13.57 -7.16
C GLY A 137 -5.70 -12.32 -6.45
N GLY A 138 -4.64 -11.68 -6.97
CA GLY A 138 -4.32 -10.32 -6.57
C GLY A 138 -5.59 -9.50 -6.69
N SER A 139 -5.98 -8.83 -5.60
CA SER A 139 -7.17 -7.99 -5.51
C SER A 139 -7.34 -7.29 -6.85
N GLU A 140 -8.37 -7.70 -7.61
CA GLU A 140 -8.55 -7.37 -9.03
C GLU A 140 -8.13 -5.92 -9.22
N ALA A 141 -6.94 -5.74 -9.81
CA ALA A 141 -6.30 -4.44 -9.80
C ALA A 141 -7.27 -3.50 -10.50
N ASP A 142 -7.61 -2.39 -9.83
CA ASP A 142 -8.67 -1.49 -10.27
C ASP A 142 -8.53 -1.28 -11.79
N PRO A 143 -9.56 -1.60 -12.60
CA PRO A 143 -9.46 -1.57 -14.05
C PRO A 143 -8.93 -0.22 -14.57
N PHE A 144 -9.20 0.87 -13.87
CA PHE A 144 -8.69 2.20 -14.19
C PHE A 144 -7.18 2.32 -13.96
N VAL A 145 -6.67 1.76 -12.86
CA VAL A 145 -5.22 1.73 -12.56
C VAL A 145 -4.48 0.85 -13.56
N CYS A 146 -5.02 -0.33 -13.85
CA CYS A 146 -4.47 -1.23 -14.88
C CYS A 146 -4.40 -0.55 -16.24
N ALA A 147 -5.48 0.13 -16.67
CA ALA A 147 -5.50 0.86 -17.94
C ALA A 147 -4.44 1.97 -17.98
N GLN A 148 -4.29 2.73 -16.88
CA GLN A 148 -3.26 3.77 -16.80
C GLN A 148 -1.85 3.19 -16.92
N TRP A 149 -1.52 2.15 -16.16
CA TRP A 149 -0.20 1.51 -16.22
C TRP A 149 0.08 0.88 -17.59
N ALA A 150 -0.93 0.30 -18.22
CA ALA A 150 -0.80 -0.22 -19.57
C ALA A 150 -0.45 0.88 -20.58
N THR A 151 -1.08 2.06 -20.50
CA THR A 151 -0.73 3.21 -21.37
C THR A 151 0.67 3.79 -21.12
N MET A 152 1.25 3.53 -19.95
CA MET A 152 2.61 3.94 -19.62
C MET A 152 3.69 2.96 -20.12
N GLY A 153 3.30 1.87 -20.78
CA GLY A 153 4.23 0.85 -21.27
C GLY A 153 4.67 -0.17 -20.21
N LEU A 154 4.00 -0.25 -19.05
CA LEU A 154 4.36 -1.25 -18.03
C LEU A 154 4.02 -2.69 -18.44
N CYS A 155 3.26 -2.87 -19.51
CA CYS A 155 2.98 -4.18 -20.11
C CYS A 155 4.13 -4.70 -20.99
N ASP A 156 5.12 -3.87 -21.33
CA ASP A 156 6.25 -4.28 -22.16
C ASP A 156 7.07 -5.37 -21.45
N GLU A 157 7.56 -6.37 -22.19
CA GLU A 157 8.34 -7.49 -21.61
C GLU A 157 9.62 -7.01 -20.91
N GLU A 158 10.18 -5.86 -21.33
CA GLU A 158 11.35 -5.24 -20.74
C GLU A 158 11.06 -4.50 -19.42
N SER A 159 9.78 -4.27 -19.10
CA SER A 159 9.39 -3.60 -17.87
C SER A 159 9.59 -4.53 -16.66
N ALA A 160 10.09 -3.98 -15.55
CA ALA A 160 10.23 -4.72 -14.29
C ALA A 160 8.89 -5.18 -13.69
N HIS A 161 7.77 -4.67 -14.21
CA HIS A 161 6.41 -4.94 -13.75
C HIS A 161 5.59 -5.81 -14.72
N SER A 162 6.21 -6.31 -15.79
CA SER A 162 5.54 -7.06 -16.85
C SER A 162 4.82 -8.30 -16.31
N GLN A 163 5.46 -9.08 -15.44
CA GLN A 163 4.84 -10.25 -14.81
C GLN A 163 3.62 -9.90 -13.97
N TYR A 164 3.72 -8.85 -13.14
CA TYR A 164 2.59 -8.41 -12.33
C TYR A 164 1.41 -7.96 -13.22
N MET A 165 1.70 -7.20 -14.27
CA MET A 165 0.70 -6.70 -15.22
C MET A 165 0.05 -7.84 -16.02
N GLN A 166 0.80 -8.87 -16.39
CA GLN A 166 0.26 -10.05 -17.07
C GLN A 166 -0.70 -10.86 -16.18
N ILE A 167 -0.42 -10.92 -14.87
CA ILE A 167 -1.26 -11.68 -13.92
C ILE A 167 -2.50 -10.87 -13.52
N ASN A 168 -2.32 -9.59 -13.17
CA ASN A 168 -3.37 -8.79 -12.52
C ASN A 168 -4.11 -7.85 -13.48
N CYS A 169 -3.50 -7.52 -14.63
CA CYS A 169 -4.00 -6.52 -15.57
C CYS A 169 -4.03 -7.04 -17.03
N ALA A 170 -4.22 -8.35 -17.21
CA ALA A 170 -4.11 -9.01 -18.51
C ALA A 170 -5.00 -8.36 -19.59
N GLU A 171 -6.23 -7.99 -19.24
CA GLU A 171 -7.17 -7.36 -20.18
C GLU A 171 -6.70 -5.96 -20.58
N ALA A 172 -6.23 -5.15 -19.62
CA ALA A 172 -5.70 -3.82 -19.90
C ALA A 172 -4.44 -3.87 -20.79
N CYS A 173 -3.56 -4.85 -20.57
CA CYS A 173 -2.39 -5.06 -21.43
C CYS A 173 -2.78 -5.49 -22.85
N LYS A 174 -3.76 -6.38 -23.01
CA LYS A 174 -4.28 -6.75 -24.33
C LYS A 174 -4.91 -5.55 -25.05
N ALA A 175 -5.68 -4.73 -24.33
CA ALA A 175 -6.25 -3.51 -24.87
C ALA A 175 -5.16 -2.52 -25.30
N ALA A 176 -4.12 -2.32 -24.49
CA ALA A 176 -3.00 -1.45 -24.82
C ALA A 176 -2.17 -1.98 -26.00
N ALA A 177 -1.96 -3.29 -26.13
CA ALA A 177 -1.26 -3.89 -27.25
C ALA A 177 -1.98 -3.67 -28.60
N SER A 178 -3.30 -3.49 -28.58
CA SER A 178 -4.07 -3.14 -29.77
C SER A 178 -3.94 -1.65 -30.18
N ILE A 179 -3.45 -0.81 -29.27
CA ILE A 179 -3.13 0.59 -29.55
C ILE A 179 -1.70 0.60 -30.11
N ASP A 180 -1.57 0.76 -31.43
CA ASP A 180 -0.26 0.95 -32.04
C ASP A 180 0.42 2.15 -31.35
N PRO A 181 1.58 1.98 -30.70
CA PRO A 181 2.27 3.07 -30.01
C PRO A 181 2.63 4.23 -30.97
N ASN A 182 2.59 3.98 -32.27
CA ASN A 182 2.79 4.98 -33.32
C ASN A 182 1.49 5.61 -33.83
N ALA A 183 0.32 5.10 -33.49
CA ALA A 183 -0.96 5.67 -33.93
C ALA A 183 -1.32 6.99 -33.22
N GLY A 184 -0.64 7.33 -32.12
CA GLY A 184 -0.86 8.56 -31.35
C GLY A 184 0.24 9.61 -31.47
N MET A 185 1.43 9.27 -31.97
CA MET A 185 2.44 10.28 -32.24
C MET A 185 2.04 11.01 -33.53
N PRO A 186 1.83 12.35 -33.50
CA PRO A 186 1.73 13.10 -34.74
C PRO A 186 2.98 12.76 -35.55
N ALA A 187 2.80 12.44 -36.84
CA ALA A 187 3.90 12.11 -37.74
C ALA A 187 5.07 13.05 -37.43
N PRO A 188 6.29 12.51 -37.21
CA PRO A 188 7.42 13.29 -36.68
C PRO A 188 7.45 14.60 -37.44
N PHE A 189 7.28 15.71 -36.71
CA PHE A 189 7.14 17.05 -37.30
C PHE A 189 8.13 17.13 -38.45
N GLY A 190 7.61 17.17 -39.68
CA GLY A 190 8.46 17.17 -40.85
C GLY A 190 9.52 18.24 -40.64
N PHE A 191 10.75 18.03 -41.10
CA PHE A 191 11.84 19.00 -40.95
C PHE A 191 11.38 20.45 -41.25
N PHE A 192 10.41 20.61 -42.16
CA PHE A 192 9.73 21.86 -42.47
C PHE A 192 8.91 22.48 -41.30
N GLU A 193 8.11 21.70 -40.57
CA GLU A 193 7.40 22.16 -39.36
C GLU A 193 8.38 22.54 -38.24
N LEU A 194 9.47 21.78 -38.08
CA LEU A 194 10.53 22.16 -37.15
C LEU A 194 11.16 23.51 -37.54
N LEU A 195 11.41 23.73 -38.83
CA LEU A 195 11.92 25.02 -39.33
C LEU A 195 10.91 26.15 -39.13
N ILE A 196 9.61 25.89 -39.24
CA ILE A 196 8.55 26.87 -38.96
C ILE A 196 8.58 27.23 -37.47
N VAL A 197 8.53 26.26 -36.56
CA VAL A 197 8.51 26.54 -35.11
C VAL A 197 9.79 27.24 -34.66
N ILE A 198 10.97 26.77 -35.12
CA ILE A 198 12.25 27.42 -34.81
C ILE A 198 12.33 28.81 -35.44
N GLY A 199 11.86 28.97 -36.69
CA GLY A 199 11.89 30.24 -37.40
C GLY A 199 10.99 31.30 -36.78
N PHE A 200 9.72 30.96 -36.51
CA PHE A 200 8.77 31.86 -35.84
C PHE A 200 9.16 32.10 -34.38
N GLY A 201 9.65 31.08 -33.66
CA GLY A 201 10.18 31.24 -32.31
C GLY A 201 11.36 32.22 -32.27
N TYR A 202 12.31 32.10 -33.20
CA TYR A 202 13.44 33.01 -33.32
C TYR A 202 13.00 34.44 -33.69
N LEU A 203 12.06 34.59 -34.62
CA LEU A 203 11.54 35.89 -35.03
C LEU A 203 10.79 36.60 -33.89
N PHE A 204 10.01 35.85 -33.09
CA PHE A 204 9.34 36.37 -31.90
C PHE A 204 10.36 36.83 -30.84
N ILE A 205 11.35 35.99 -30.52
CA ILE A 205 12.44 36.34 -29.59
C ILE A 205 13.19 37.59 -30.08
N TYR A 206 13.48 37.67 -31.38
CA TYR A 206 14.15 38.83 -31.98
C TYR A 206 13.30 40.10 -31.86
N ALA A 207 11.99 40.02 -32.11
CA ALA A 207 11.07 41.15 -31.99
C ALA A 207 11.00 41.67 -30.55
N VAL A 208 10.85 40.79 -29.56
CA VAL A 208 10.83 41.15 -28.13
C VAL A 208 12.14 41.81 -27.71
N ARG A 209 13.28 41.24 -28.11
CA ARG A 209 14.60 41.81 -27.80
C ARG A 209 14.77 43.20 -28.41
N ARG A 210 14.31 43.39 -29.64
CA ARG A 210 14.33 44.68 -30.33
C ARG A 210 13.43 45.71 -29.62
N THR A 211 12.23 45.35 -29.21
CA THR A 211 11.34 46.27 -28.48
C THR A 211 11.92 46.67 -27.13
N MET A 212 12.56 45.75 -26.40
CA MET A 212 13.24 46.09 -25.14
C MET A 212 14.42 47.03 -25.34
N LEU A 213 15.21 46.85 -26.39
CA LEU A 213 16.32 47.77 -26.71
C LEU A 213 15.80 49.18 -27.02
N VAL A 214 14.71 49.30 -27.79
CA VAL A 214 14.09 50.60 -28.10
C VAL A 214 13.52 51.27 -26.85
N ASP A 215 12.87 50.50 -25.98
CA ASP A 215 12.29 51.04 -24.74
C ASP A 215 13.37 51.48 -23.73
N SER A 216 14.48 50.73 -23.66
CA SER A 216 15.64 51.10 -22.84
C SER A 216 16.26 52.44 -23.26
N ALA A 217 16.25 52.75 -24.56
CA ALA A 217 16.75 54.03 -25.07
C ALA A 217 15.83 55.20 -24.68
N ARG A 218 14.50 55.01 -24.72
CA ARG A 218 13.52 56.03 -24.31
C ARG A 218 13.55 56.32 -22.81
N SER A 219 13.81 55.31 -21.99
CA SER A 219 13.93 55.47 -20.53
C SER A 219 15.09 56.40 -20.11
N LEU A 220 16.19 56.43 -20.87
CA LEU A 220 17.32 57.32 -20.61
C LEU A 220 17.02 58.79 -20.92
N GLU A 221 16.17 59.05 -21.92
CA GLU A 221 15.79 60.41 -22.30
C GLU A 221 14.83 61.03 -21.27
N VAL A 222 13.89 60.24 -20.76
CA VAL A 222 12.96 60.65 -19.69
C VAL A 222 13.70 60.95 -18.37
N LYS A 223 14.76 60.19 -18.05
CA LYS A 223 15.63 60.50 -16.89
C LYS A 223 16.38 61.82 -17.05
N ARG A 224 16.76 62.23 -18.27
CA ARG A 224 17.37 63.55 -18.51
C ARG A 224 16.37 64.68 -18.32
N THR A 225 15.10 64.49 -18.69
CA THR A 225 14.07 65.54 -18.51
C THR A 225 13.58 65.67 -17.07
N LEU A 226 13.59 64.59 -16.28
CA LEU A 226 13.18 64.60 -14.87
C LEU A 226 14.34 64.88 -13.89
N GLY A 227 15.59 64.86 -14.36
CA GLY A 227 16.77 65.25 -13.58
C GLY A 227 16.99 66.76 -13.42
N LYS A 228 16.11 67.61 -14.00
CA LYS A 228 16.09 69.05 -13.69
C LYS A 228 15.36 69.26 -12.37
N GLU A 229 16.10 68.97 -11.31
CA GLU A 229 16.01 69.44 -9.93
C GLU A 229 14.92 70.50 -9.68
N GLN A 230 13.69 70.04 -9.43
CA GLN A 230 12.78 70.81 -8.61
C GLN A 230 13.08 70.42 -7.17
N VAL A 231 13.81 71.30 -6.48
CA VAL A 231 13.97 71.30 -5.03
C VAL A 231 12.59 71.52 -4.41
N ILE A 232 11.76 70.48 -4.36
CA ILE A 232 10.50 70.50 -3.62
C ILE A 232 10.89 70.40 -2.15
N GLY A 233 10.75 71.52 -1.46
CA GLY A 233 11.06 71.67 -0.05
C GLY A 233 10.42 70.57 0.79
N LEU A 234 11.20 70.11 1.78
CA LEU A 234 10.85 69.18 2.84
C LEU A 234 9.55 69.59 3.55
N GLY A 235 8.42 69.15 3.00
CA GLY A 235 7.11 69.18 3.64
C GLY A 235 6.94 67.99 4.58
N LYS A 236 7.23 68.24 5.87
CA LYS A 236 6.74 67.56 7.08
C LYS A 236 6.33 66.07 6.95
N GLU A 237 7.21 65.26 7.54
CA GLU A 237 7.05 63.88 8.01
C GLU A 237 5.61 63.41 8.28
N ASN A 238 5.15 62.41 7.50
CA ASN A 238 4.10 61.49 7.92
C ASN A 238 4.75 60.16 8.34
N LYS A 239 4.98 60.00 9.65
CA LYS A 239 5.67 58.87 10.29
C LYS A 239 4.81 57.59 10.45
N SER A 240 3.59 57.50 9.90
CA SER A 240 2.69 56.39 10.25
C SER A 240 2.64 55.20 9.27
N ALA A 241 3.31 55.23 8.11
CA ALA A 241 3.16 54.19 7.09
C ALA A 241 4.27 53.12 7.06
N VAL A 242 5.33 53.26 7.86
CA VAL A 242 6.54 52.39 7.77
C VAL A 242 6.51 51.19 8.74
N ILE A 243 5.49 51.08 9.59
CA ILE A 243 5.40 49.99 10.60
C ILE A 243 4.70 48.73 10.05
N GLY A 244 3.99 48.80 8.92
CA GLY A 244 3.20 47.68 8.39
C GLY A 244 3.98 46.57 7.65
N MET A 245 5.11 46.88 7.01
CA MET A 245 5.76 45.94 6.07
C MET A 245 6.86 45.08 6.70
N ARG A 246 7.10 45.16 8.02
CA ARG A 246 8.14 44.37 8.70
C ARG A 246 7.62 43.12 9.44
N ALA A 247 6.30 42.91 9.48
CA ALA A 247 5.70 41.78 10.19
C ALA A 247 5.51 40.52 9.32
N GLU A 248 5.39 40.63 7.99
CA GLU A 248 5.12 39.45 7.13
C GLU A 248 6.36 38.62 6.78
N LYS A 249 7.58 39.09 7.06
CA LYS A 249 8.81 38.35 6.71
C LYS A 249 9.27 37.35 7.78
N ALA A 250 8.56 37.26 8.90
CA ALA A 250 8.94 36.38 10.02
C ALA A 250 8.24 35.00 9.98
N THR A 251 7.10 34.84 9.31
CA THR A 251 6.35 33.57 9.29
C THR A 251 6.81 32.58 8.21
N SER A 252 7.40 33.04 7.11
CA SER A 252 7.88 32.14 6.03
C SER A 252 9.17 31.36 6.36
N ARG A 253 9.92 31.73 7.41
CA ARG A 253 11.21 31.07 7.71
C ARG A 253 11.09 29.78 8.53
N ASN A 254 9.94 29.53 9.18
CA ASN A 254 9.80 28.42 10.12
C ASN A 254 9.36 27.08 9.50
N GLU A 255 8.81 27.06 8.28
CA GLU A 255 8.43 25.80 7.62
C GLU A 255 9.62 25.03 7.00
N SER A 256 10.74 25.69 6.71
CA SER A 256 11.89 25.03 6.07
C SER A 256 12.77 24.17 6.99
N HIS A 257 12.56 24.22 8.31
CA HIS A 257 13.37 23.46 9.29
C HIS A 257 12.68 22.20 9.84
N GLY A 258 11.40 21.97 9.55
CA GLY A 258 10.65 20.79 10.01
C GLY A 258 10.94 19.49 9.23
N GLN A 259 11.34 19.58 7.96
CA GLN A 259 11.50 18.39 7.09
C GLN A 259 12.83 17.65 7.22
N LYS A 260 13.82 18.16 7.96
CA LYS A 260 15.17 17.51 8.04
C LYS A 260 15.35 16.51 9.19
N ARG A 261 14.33 16.24 10.01
CA ARG A 261 14.44 15.32 11.16
C ARG A 261 13.89 13.91 10.94
N SER A 262 13.22 13.63 9.83
CA SER A 262 12.63 12.30 9.59
C SER A 262 13.52 11.31 8.83
N ALA A 263 14.69 11.71 8.33
CA ALA A 263 15.54 10.86 7.47
C ALA A 263 16.71 10.17 8.19
N LYS A 264 16.70 10.04 9.53
CA LYS A 264 17.85 9.49 10.28
C LYS A 264 17.57 8.28 11.17
N LYS A 265 16.40 7.64 11.04
CA LYS A 265 16.03 6.50 11.91
C LYS A 265 16.16 5.10 11.27
N ASP A 266 16.58 4.98 10.01
CA ASP A 266 16.63 3.67 9.31
C ASP A 266 18.05 3.17 9.02
N LYS A 267 19.00 3.39 9.92
CA LYS A 267 20.36 2.83 9.78
C LYS A 267 20.88 2.23 11.07
N LYS A 268 20.10 1.33 11.65
CA LYS A 268 20.59 0.38 12.66
C LYS A 268 19.63 -0.81 12.78
N SER A 269 19.75 -1.75 11.85
CA SER A 269 19.58 -3.19 12.09
C SER A 269 20.32 -3.95 11.01
#